data_AF-A0A2R4X3Y9-F1
#
_entry.id   AF-A0A2R4X3Y9-F1
#
_cell.length_a   1.000
_cell.length_b   1.000
_cell.length_c   1.000
_cell.angle_alpha   90.00
_cell.angle_beta   90.00
_cell.angle_gamma   90.00
#
_symmetry.space_group_name_H-M   'P 1'
#
loop_
_entity.id
_entity.type
_entity.pdbx_description
1 polymer ?
#
loop_
_entity_poly.entity_id
_entity_poly.type
_entity_poly.pdbx_seq_one_letter_code
_entity_poly.pdbx_strand_id
1 'polypeptide(L)'
;MISEELRSIPTGTPGVYCMFDLDGEPAYAGRSSKLRSRLRQHFIRQDSSVVSYGRLDIWDISFVDWWSTEETNRAEEKLLAEYRPYLNFDADVGASSAETEISVDDPDGTLELVTKDELEFRADPYNRSKQKLEHLLRMLDKIKLAGHSDDTKQTVFEHQRILYQNVVEFLDVEPPQNNTNLTEWND
;
A
#
# COMPACT_ATOMS: atom_id res chain seq x y z
N MET A 1 -2.32 -16.34 13.90
CA MET A 1 -2.97 -15.46 12.92
C MET A 1 -2.00 -15.13 11.78
N ILE A 2 -1.50 -13.91 11.53
CA ILE A 2 -0.67 -13.63 10.32
C ILE A 2 0.58 -14.54 10.18
N SER A 3 1.27 -14.83 11.29
CA SER A 3 2.47 -15.69 11.27
C SER A 3 2.20 -17.15 10.88
N GLU A 4 0.98 -17.63 11.06
CA GLU A 4 0.56 -18.99 10.68
C GLU A 4 0.10 -19.03 9.24
N GLU A 5 -0.66 -18.04 8.79
CA GLU A 5 -1.08 -17.93 7.40
C GLU A 5 0.11 -17.75 6.46
N LEU A 6 1.13 -16.97 6.85
CA LEU A 6 2.39 -16.89 6.10
C LEU A 6 3.12 -18.24 5.94
N ARG A 7 2.73 -19.29 6.67
CA ARG A 7 3.28 -20.65 6.48
C ARG A 7 2.69 -21.35 5.26
N SER A 8 1.54 -20.90 4.74
CA SER A 8 0.95 -21.43 3.50
C SER A 8 1.83 -21.12 2.30
N ILE A 9 2.53 -19.98 2.33
CA ILE A 9 3.48 -19.58 1.29
C ILE A 9 4.74 -20.46 1.38
N PRO A 10 5.12 -21.16 0.30
CA PRO A 10 6.29 -22.02 0.35
C PRO A 10 7.58 -21.21 0.58
N THR A 11 8.55 -21.83 1.24
CA THR A 11 9.81 -21.17 1.57
C THR A 11 10.71 -21.07 0.34
N GLY A 12 11.31 -19.90 0.13
CA GLY A 12 12.26 -19.70 -0.98
C GLY A 12 11.61 -19.47 -2.34
N THR A 13 10.29 -19.32 -2.39
CA THR A 13 9.53 -19.08 -3.62
C THR A 13 9.68 -17.63 -4.10
N PRO A 14 10.15 -17.42 -5.34
CA PRO A 14 10.09 -16.11 -5.99
C PRO A 14 8.67 -15.82 -6.46
N GLY A 15 8.35 -14.54 -6.58
CA GLY A 15 7.05 -14.12 -7.08
C GLY A 15 6.75 -12.65 -6.83
N VAL A 16 5.49 -12.31 -6.97
CA VAL A 16 4.95 -10.96 -6.84
C VAL A 16 3.76 -10.94 -5.90
N TYR A 17 3.42 -9.76 -5.39
CA TYR A 17 2.30 -9.55 -4.48
C TYR A 17 1.67 -8.18 -4.71
N CYS A 18 0.38 -8.07 -4.38
CA CYS A 18 -0.37 -6.82 -4.34
C CYS A 18 -1.08 -6.70 -2.98
N MET A 19 -0.90 -5.55 -2.33
CA MET A 19 -1.49 -5.22 -1.03
C MET A 19 -2.71 -4.35 -1.25
N PHE A 20 -3.82 -4.71 -0.62
CA PHE A 20 -5.10 -4.02 -0.76
C PHE A 20 -5.48 -3.34 0.54
N ASP A 21 -6.05 -2.14 0.42
CA ASP A 21 -6.44 -1.37 1.58
C ASP A 21 -7.77 -1.85 2.21
N LEU A 22 -8.27 -1.14 3.21
CA LEU A 22 -9.52 -1.49 3.91
C LEU A 22 -10.76 -1.50 3.00
N ASP A 23 -10.71 -0.84 1.84
CA ASP A 23 -11.79 -0.79 0.86
C ASP A 23 -11.59 -1.81 -0.28
N GLY A 24 -10.48 -2.53 -0.28
CA GLY A 24 -10.10 -3.44 -1.35
C GLY A 24 -9.43 -2.74 -2.54
N GLU A 25 -8.99 -1.50 -2.38
CA GLU A 25 -8.27 -0.78 -3.43
C GLU A 25 -6.78 -1.16 -3.43
N PRO A 26 -6.15 -1.33 -4.61
CA PRO A 26 -4.73 -1.65 -4.68
C PRO A 26 -3.86 -0.53 -4.12
N ALA A 27 -3.19 -0.80 -2.99
CA ALA A 27 -2.34 0.17 -2.32
C ALA A 27 -0.90 0.10 -2.79
N TYR A 28 -0.32 -1.11 -2.80
CA TYR A 28 1.09 -1.30 -3.16
C TYR A 28 1.34 -2.68 -3.77
N ALA A 29 2.02 -2.73 -4.91
CA ALA A 29 2.51 -3.97 -5.49
C ALA A 29 4.05 -4.04 -5.45
N GLY A 30 4.57 -5.25 -5.34
CA GLY A 30 6.01 -5.46 -5.38
C GLY A 30 6.40 -6.90 -5.68
N ARG A 31 7.69 -7.10 -5.95
CA ARG A 31 8.29 -8.41 -6.19
C ARG A 31 9.25 -8.89 -5.12
N SER A 32 9.53 -10.19 -5.12
CA SER A 32 10.57 -10.77 -4.28
C SER A 32 11.12 -12.08 -4.84
N SER A 33 12.40 -12.37 -4.60
CA SER A 33 12.95 -13.72 -4.76
C SER A 33 12.55 -14.68 -3.63
N LYS A 34 11.95 -14.17 -2.54
CA LYS A 34 11.50 -14.95 -1.37
C LYS A 34 10.24 -14.33 -0.77
N LEU A 35 9.08 -14.59 -1.39
CA LEU A 35 7.76 -14.02 -1.03
C LEU A 35 7.49 -14.05 0.47
N ARG A 36 7.51 -15.24 1.08
CA ARG A 36 7.26 -15.41 2.53
C ARG A 36 8.18 -14.57 3.40
N SER A 37 9.47 -14.50 3.04
CA SER A 37 10.43 -13.70 3.80
C SER A 37 10.09 -12.23 3.67
N ARG A 38 9.73 -11.76 2.47
CA ARG A 38 9.43 -10.36 2.19
C ARG A 38 8.16 -9.88 2.89
N LEU A 39 7.08 -10.65 2.81
CA LEU A 39 5.83 -10.35 3.51
C LEU A 39 6.02 -10.33 5.04
N ARG A 40 6.86 -11.22 5.59
CA ARG A 40 7.27 -11.14 7.00
C ARG A 40 8.01 -9.84 7.34
N GLN A 41 8.82 -9.29 6.43
CA GLN A 41 9.48 -7.99 6.65
C GLN A 41 8.47 -6.85 6.71
N HIS A 42 7.43 -6.88 5.88
CA HIS A 42 6.39 -5.85 5.85
C HIS A 42 5.53 -5.90 7.12
N PHE A 43 4.92 -7.05 7.43
CA PHE A 43 3.83 -7.11 8.40
C PHE A 43 4.24 -7.53 9.81
N ILE A 44 5.33 -8.30 9.96
CA ILE A 44 5.76 -8.80 11.26
C ILE A 44 6.93 -7.98 11.80
N ARG A 45 8.00 -7.84 11.01
CA ARG A 45 9.20 -7.10 11.45
C ARG A 45 9.07 -5.60 11.23
N GLN A 46 8.24 -5.20 10.26
CA GLN A 46 8.03 -3.81 9.86
C GLN A 46 9.33 -3.07 9.50
N ASP A 47 10.31 -3.82 8.97
CA ASP A 47 11.66 -3.33 8.68
C ASP A 47 11.96 -3.21 7.18
N SER A 48 10.98 -3.51 6.33
CA SER A 48 11.07 -3.21 4.89
C SER A 48 11.20 -1.71 4.64
N SER A 49 11.90 -1.29 3.58
CA SER A 49 12.03 0.13 3.24
C SER A 49 10.68 0.84 3.09
N VAL A 50 9.71 0.22 2.43
CA VAL A 50 8.37 0.83 2.22
C VAL A 50 7.61 1.06 3.52
N VAL A 51 7.78 0.21 4.54
CA VAL A 51 7.18 0.42 5.87
C VAL A 51 8.04 1.37 6.71
N SER A 52 9.36 1.16 6.72
CA SER A 52 10.32 1.96 7.48
C SER A 52 10.33 3.43 7.07
N TYR A 53 10.09 3.77 5.80
CA TYR A 53 9.96 5.15 5.34
C TYR A 53 8.52 5.68 5.34
N GLY A 54 7.56 4.87 5.81
CA GLY A 54 6.15 5.28 5.94
C GLY A 54 5.38 5.33 4.61
N ARG A 55 5.94 4.74 3.54
CA ARG A 55 5.22 4.57 2.27
C ARG A 55 3.97 3.73 2.45
N LEU A 56 4.14 2.58 3.09
CA LEU A 56 3.05 1.71 3.47
C LEU A 56 2.63 1.99 4.91
N ASP A 57 1.35 2.30 5.11
CA ASP A 57 0.71 2.25 6.41
C ASP A 57 0.07 0.87 6.58
N ILE A 58 0.68 0.01 7.39
CA ILE A 58 0.21 -1.37 7.59
C ILE A 58 -1.18 -1.44 8.22
N TRP A 59 -1.62 -0.38 8.89
CA TRP A 59 -2.92 -0.36 9.55
C TRP A 59 -4.05 -0.29 8.52
N ASP A 60 -3.79 0.32 7.37
CA ASP A 60 -4.74 0.45 6.26
C ASP A 60 -4.82 -0.80 5.38
N ILE A 61 -3.96 -1.81 5.55
CA ILE A 61 -3.94 -2.98 4.65
C ILE A 61 -4.83 -4.09 5.22
N SER A 62 -5.79 -4.54 4.42
CA SER A 62 -6.74 -5.59 4.77
C SER A 62 -6.23 -6.97 4.39
N PHE A 63 -5.78 -7.15 3.14
CA PHE A 63 -5.28 -8.42 2.61
C PHE A 63 -4.18 -8.23 1.57
N VAL A 64 -3.54 -9.35 1.23
CA VAL A 64 -2.48 -9.41 0.21
C VAL A 64 -2.69 -10.61 -0.69
N ASP A 65 -2.79 -10.36 -1.99
CA ASP A 65 -2.71 -11.42 -2.98
C ASP A 65 -1.27 -11.64 -3.42
N TRP A 66 -0.92 -12.89 -3.69
CA TRP A 66 0.42 -13.25 -4.14
C TRP A 66 0.39 -14.30 -5.25
N TRP A 67 1.41 -14.23 -6.11
CA TRP A 67 1.62 -15.14 -7.23
C TRP A 67 3.08 -15.60 -7.21
N SER A 68 3.29 -16.91 -7.24
CA SER A 68 4.59 -17.52 -7.43
C SER A 68 4.97 -17.50 -8.91
N THR A 69 6.19 -17.05 -9.20
CA THR A 69 6.73 -17.05 -10.56
C THR A 69 8.23 -16.76 -10.51
N GLU A 70 8.97 -17.36 -11.44
CA GLU A 70 10.38 -17.04 -11.65
C GLU A 70 10.55 -15.73 -12.46
N GLU A 71 9.53 -15.32 -13.23
CA GLU A 71 9.55 -14.10 -14.06
C GLU A 71 9.13 -12.85 -13.28
N THR A 72 9.69 -12.63 -12.09
CA THR A 72 9.21 -11.62 -11.14
C THR A 72 9.17 -10.19 -11.68
N ASN A 73 10.03 -9.85 -12.63
CA ASN A 73 10.07 -8.49 -13.19
C ASN A 73 8.85 -8.22 -14.08
N ARG A 74 8.58 -9.13 -15.02
CA ARG A 74 7.44 -9.00 -15.95
C ARG A 74 6.11 -9.13 -15.21
N ALA A 75 6.05 -10.02 -14.24
CA ALA A 75 4.88 -10.18 -13.39
C ALA A 75 4.58 -8.90 -12.58
N GLU A 76 5.60 -8.22 -12.06
CA GLU A 76 5.42 -6.95 -11.35
C GLU A 76 4.96 -5.84 -12.31
N GLU A 77 5.56 -5.72 -13.50
CA GLU A 77 5.11 -4.79 -14.53
C GLU A 77 3.64 -5.02 -14.90
N LYS A 78 3.22 -6.28 -15.04
CA LYS A 78 1.82 -6.66 -15.30
C LYS A 78 0.89 -6.25 -14.16
N LEU A 79 1.25 -6.53 -12.90
CA LEU A 79 0.48 -6.09 -11.74
C LEU A 79 0.35 -4.57 -11.67
N LEU A 80 1.44 -3.85 -11.92
CA LEU A 80 1.45 -2.38 -11.88
C LEU A 80 0.60 -1.78 -13.00
N ALA A 81 0.58 -2.41 -14.19
CA ALA A 81 -0.24 -1.98 -15.30
C ALA A 81 -1.75 -2.20 -15.07
N GLU A 82 -2.10 -3.37 -14.49
CA GLU A 82 -3.48 -3.77 -14.23
C GLU A 82 -4.07 -3.02 -13.02
N TYR A 83 -3.43 -3.15 -11.85
CA TYR A 83 -3.97 -2.63 -10.60
C TYR A 83 -3.67 -1.15 -10.35
N ARG A 84 -2.62 -0.60 -10.96
CA ARG A 84 -2.16 0.78 -10.76
C ARG A 84 -2.16 1.23 -9.30
N PRO A 85 -1.42 0.55 -8.41
CA PRO A 85 -1.52 0.81 -6.99
C PRO A 85 -1.09 2.24 -6.64
N TYR A 86 -1.88 2.93 -5.81
CA TYR A 86 -1.71 4.37 -5.61
C TYR A 86 -0.41 4.76 -4.89
N LEU A 87 0.27 3.82 -4.22
CA LEU A 87 1.59 4.04 -3.62
C LEU A 87 2.75 3.63 -4.53
N ASN A 88 2.55 3.18 -5.77
CA ASN A 88 3.62 2.83 -6.71
C ASN A 88 3.94 3.98 -7.69
N PHE A 89 4.29 5.16 -7.18
CA PHE A 89 4.49 6.41 -7.95
C PHE A 89 5.40 6.32 -9.19
N ASP A 90 6.52 5.60 -9.10
CA ASP A 90 7.53 5.49 -10.17
C ASP A 90 7.38 4.22 -11.02
N ALA A 91 6.24 3.54 -10.91
CA ALA A 91 5.94 2.46 -11.83
C ALA A 91 5.90 3.04 -13.25
N ASP A 92 6.92 2.77 -14.04
CA ASP A 92 6.89 3.04 -15.48
C ASP A 92 5.86 2.07 -16.06
N VAL A 93 4.59 2.51 -16.06
CA VAL A 93 3.47 1.79 -16.67
C VAL A 93 3.58 1.97 -18.17
N GLY A 94 4.72 1.57 -18.74
CA GLY A 94 4.81 1.25 -20.14
C GLY A 94 3.78 0.18 -20.45
N ALA A 95 3.11 0.28 -21.60
CA ALA A 95 2.14 -0.72 -22.05
C ALA A 95 2.85 -2.06 -22.23
N SER A 96 2.96 -2.85 -21.15
CA SER A 96 3.55 -4.17 -21.18
C SER A 96 2.54 -5.11 -21.84
N SER A 97 2.73 -5.35 -23.13
CA SER A 97 2.03 -6.39 -23.89
C SER A 97 2.67 -7.78 -23.69
N ALA A 98 3.56 -7.92 -22.70
CA ALA A 98 4.30 -9.14 -22.49
C ALA A 98 3.40 -10.21 -21.86
N GLU A 99 3.18 -11.30 -22.61
CA GLU A 99 2.64 -12.55 -22.06
C GLU A 99 3.50 -12.96 -20.86
N THR A 100 2.90 -12.93 -19.67
CA THR A 100 3.48 -13.44 -18.42
C THR A 100 2.63 -14.63 -17.97
N GLU A 101 3.26 -15.60 -17.31
CA GLU A 101 2.60 -16.81 -16.80
C GLU A 101 1.50 -16.54 -15.77
N ILE A 102 1.59 -15.44 -15.01
CA ILE A 102 0.59 -15.14 -13.98
C ILE A 102 -0.71 -14.59 -14.57
N SER A 103 -1.83 -15.07 -14.07
CA SER A 103 -3.15 -14.47 -14.27
C SER A 103 -3.44 -13.53 -13.10
N VAL A 104 -3.63 -12.24 -13.38
CA VAL A 104 -3.80 -11.23 -12.31
C VAL A 104 -5.07 -11.50 -11.50
N ASP A 105 -6.14 -11.99 -12.12
CA ASP A 105 -7.38 -12.31 -11.42
C ASP A 105 -7.38 -13.67 -10.68
N ASP A 106 -6.28 -14.42 -10.75
CA ASP A 106 -6.17 -15.77 -10.17
C ASP A 106 -4.87 -15.88 -9.33
N PRO A 107 -4.87 -15.36 -8.09
CA PRO A 107 -3.73 -15.48 -7.19
C PRO A 107 -3.53 -16.90 -6.69
N ASP A 108 -2.27 -17.28 -6.48
CA ASP A 108 -1.91 -18.56 -5.85
C ASP A 108 -2.39 -18.61 -4.38
N GLY A 109 -2.56 -17.44 -3.77
CA GLY A 109 -3.28 -17.31 -2.52
C GLY A 109 -3.45 -15.88 -2.05
N THR A 110 -4.33 -15.73 -1.07
CA THR A 110 -4.63 -14.48 -0.36
C THR A 110 -4.23 -14.63 1.09
N LEU A 111 -3.59 -13.60 1.65
CA LEU A 111 -3.25 -13.48 3.06
C LEU A 111 -4.15 -12.42 3.69
N GLU A 112 -5.04 -12.83 4.58
CA GLU A 112 -5.92 -11.93 5.33
C GLU A 112 -5.13 -11.36 6.52
N LEU A 113 -4.97 -10.04 6.58
CA LEU A 113 -4.18 -9.40 7.64
C LEU A 113 -5.03 -8.98 8.83
N VAL A 114 -6.34 -8.86 8.63
CA VAL A 114 -7.30 -8.41 9.64
C VAL A 114 -8.49 -9.34 9.69
N THR A 115 -9.05 -9.51 10.88
CA THR A 115 -10.33 -10.21 11.02
C THR A 115 -11.49 -9.32 10.54
N LYS A 116 -12.67 -9.90 10.29
CA LYS A 116 -13.85 -9.11 9.90
C LYS A 116 -14.20 -8.02 10.92
N ASP A 117 -14.22 -8.35 12.20
CA ASP A 117 -14.53 -7.39 13.28
C ASP A 117 -13.48 -6.26 13.33
N GLU A 118 -12.22 -6.61 13.05
CA GLU A 118 -11.14 -5.63 12.98
C GLU A 118 -11.26 -4.76 11.72
N LEU A 119 -11.62 -5.33 10.57
CA LEU A 119 -11.89 -4.58 9.35
C LEU A 119 -13.01 -3.57 9.57
N GLU A 120 -14.14 -3.99 10.15
CA GLU A 120 -15.26 -3.09 10.50
C GLU A 120 -14.81 -1.97 11.44
N PHE A 121 -13.98 -2.28 12.45
CA PHE A 121 -13.44 -1.27 13.36
C PHE A 121 -12.48 -0.29 12.66
N ARG A 122 -11.57 -0.79 11.82
CA ARG A 122 -10.57 0.04 11.14
C ARG A 122 -11.17 0.88 10.00
N ALA A 123 -12.17 0.35 9.31
CA ALA A 123 -12.85 1.04 8.22
C ALA A 123 -13.75 2.19 8.71
N ASP A 124 -14.15 2.20 9.98
CA ASP A 124 -14.89 3.32 10.57
C ASP A 124 -14.15 4.66 10.31
N PRO A 125 -14.81 5.66 9.69
CA PRO A 125 -14.14 6.89 9.24
C PRO A 125 -13.41 7.63 10.35
N TYR A 126 -13.94 7.64 11.58
CA TYR A 126 -13.27 8.26 12.72
C TYR A 126 -11.96 7.54 13.05
N ASN A 127 -11.99 6.21 13.16
CA ASN A 127 -10.78 5.42 13.47
C ASN A 127 -9.74 5.54 12.35
N ARG A 128 -10.18 5.51 11.09
CA ARG A 128 -9.32 5.65 9.91
C ARG A 128 -8.66 7.01 9.85
N SER A 129 -9.40 8.10 10.05
CA SER A 129 -8.85 9.47 10.13
C SER A 129 -7.83 9.61 11.26
N LYS A 130 -8.14 9.09 12.45
CA LYS A 130 -7.25 9.14 13.61
C LYS A 130 -5.93 8.43 13.32
N GLN A 131 -5.98 7.21 12.81
CA GLN A 131 -4.77 6.43 12.50
C GLN A 131 -3.95 7.07 11.38
N LYS A 132 -4.61 7.62 10.35
CA LYS A 132 -3.93 8.32 9.27
C LYS A 132 -3.19 9.57 9.74
N LEU A 133 -3.76 10.33 10.69
CA LEU A 133 -3.09 11.45 11.35
C LEU A 133 -1.83 11.01 12.12
N GLU A 134 -1.94 9.93 12.89
CA GLU A 134 -0.80 9.36 13.62
C GLU A 134 0.30 8.90 12.65
N HIS A 135 -0.07 8.31 11.51
CA HIS A 135 0.87 7.91 10.48
C HIS A 135 1.61 9.09 9.84
N LEU A 136 0.88 10.13 9.44
CA LEU A 136 1.47 11.36 8.89
C LEU A 136 2.44 12.03 9.87
N LEU A 137 2.09 12.07 11.16
CA LEU A 137 3.00 12.57 12.20
C LEU A 137 4.32 11.79 12.23
N ARG A 138 4.26 10.46 12.22
CA ARG A 138 5.46 9.59 12.16
C ARG A 138 6.29 9.84 10.90
N MET A 139 5.65 10.12 9.77
CA MET A 139 6.35 10.43 8.53
C MET A 139 7.10 11.77 8.61
N LEU A 140 6.46 12.81 9.15
CA LEU A 140 7.08 14.12 9.32
C LEU A 140 8.29 14.05 10.26
N ASP A 141 8.19 13.30 11.35
CA ASP A 141 9.30 13.07 12.27
C ASP A 141 10.49 12.39 11.57
N LYS A 142 10.22 11.36 10.77
CA LYS A 142 11.26 10.65 9.99
C LYS A 142 11.95 11.57 9.00
N ILE A 143 11.18 12.36 8.25
CA ILE A 143 11.71 13.35 7.31
C ILE A 143 12.64 14.34 8.02
N LYS A 144 12.21 14.84 9.17
CA LYS A 144 12.98 15.80 9.96
C LYS A 144 14.29 15.21 10.48
N LEU A 145 14.28 13.94 10.89
CA LEU A 145 15.42 13.29 11.55
C LEU A 145 16.40 12.61 10.58
N ALA A 146 15.92 12.03 9.48
CA ALA A 146 16.72 11.22 8.56
C ALA A 146 16.83 11.80 7.14
N GLY A 147 16.17 12.94 6.88
CA GLY A 147 16.06 13.52 5.54
C GLY A 147 14.91 12.89 4.72
N HIS A 148 14.75 13.35 3.47
CA HIS A 148 13.69 12.89 2.57
C HIS A 148 14.21 12.64 1.15
N SER A 149 13.65 11.64 0.47
CA SER A 149 13.68 11.56 -1.00
C SER A 149 12.45 12.28 -1.60
N ASP A 150 12.42 12.46 -2.91
CA ASP A 150 11.23 12.98 -3.59
C ASP A 150 10.05 12.01 -3.47
N ASP A 151 10.28 10.70 -3.55
CA ASP A 151 9.26 9.68 -3.26
C ASP A 151 8.65 9.87 -1.87
N THR A 152 9.47 10.23 -0.87
CA THR A 152 9.00 10.41 0.50
C THR A 152 8.06 11.62 0.60
N LYS A 153 8.34 12.69 -0.16
CA LYS A 153 7.43 13.85 -0.25
C LYS A 153 6.13 13.47 -0.93
N GLN A 154 6.18 12.79 -2.07
CA GLN A 154 4.99 12.34 -2.80
C GLN A 154 4.13 11.41 -1.94
N THR A 155 4.78 10.53 -1.18
CA THR A 155 4.14 9.67 -0.19
C THR A 155 3.36 10.48 0.84
N VAL A 156 3.93 11.55 1.41
CA VAL A 156 3.23 12.40 2.39
C VAL A 156 1.97 13.01 1.78
N PHE A 157 2.06 13.53 0.55
CA PHE A 157 0.90 14.12 -0.12
C PHE A 157 -0.19 13.10 -0.42
N GLU A 158 0.17 11.87 -0.78
CA GLU A 158 -0.81 10.80 -1.00
C GLU A 158 -1.52 10.41 0.29
N HIS A 159 -0.79 10.25 1.41
CA HIS A 159 -1.42 10.00 2.72
C HIS A 159 -2.24 11.20 3.21
N GLN A 160 -1.87 12.44 2.85
CA GLN A 160 -2.67 13.63 3.14
C GLN A 160 -3.98 13.63 2.33
N ARG A 161 -3.94 13.24 1.06
CA ARG A 161 -5.12 13.07 0.21
C ARG A 161 -6.08 12.04 0.82
N ILE A 162 -5.57 10.90 1.27
CA ILE A 162 -6.35 9.84 1.93
C ILE A 162 -6.94 10.35 3.25
N LEU A 163 -6.14 11.03 4.09
CA LEU A 163 -6.66 11.62 5.33
C LEU A 163 -7.83 12.55 5.07
N TYR A 164 -7.71 13.41 4.05
CA TYR A 164 -8.74 14.37 3.70
C TYR A 164 -10.04 13.66 3.31
N GLN A 165 -9.97 12.59 2.50
CA GLN A 165 -11.13 11.77 2.16
C GLN A 165 -11.79 11.18 3.40
N ASN A 166 -11.00 10.55 4.29
CA ASN A 166 -11.53 9.96 5.52
C ASN A 166 -12.20 11.01 6.42
N VAL A 167 -11.63 12.22 6.52
CA VAL A 167 -12.20 13.31 7.33
C VAL A 167 -13.50 13.84 6.73
N VAL A 168 -13.58 13.97 5.40
CA VAL A 168 -14.81 14.39 4.70
C VAL A 168 -15.93 13.39 4.99
N GLU A 169 -15.63 12.08 4.90
CA GLU A 169 -16.57 11.01 5.24
C GLU A 169 -16.96 11.03 6.72
N PHE A 170 -15.99 11.14 7.63
CA PHE A 170 -16.23 11.21 9.07
C PHE A 170 -17.12 12.40 9.47
N LEU A 171 -16.91 13.55 8.85
CA LEU A 171 -17.70 14.76 9.14
C LEU A 171 -19.05 14.77 8.41
N ASP A 172 -19.31 13.83 7.50
CA ASP A 172 -20.49 13.78 6.64
C ASP A 172 -20.74 15.10 5.90
N VAL A 173 -19.68 15.62 5.27
CA VAL A 173 -19.71 16.88 4.50
C VAL A 173 -19.42 16.64 3.03
N GLU A 174 -19.93 17.51 2.16
CA GLU A 174 -19.46 17.52 0.78
C GLU A 174 -18.02 18.05 0.72
N PRO A 175 -17.12 17.42 -0.06
CA PRO A 175 -15.79 17.97 -0.26
C PRO A 175 -15.93 19.35 -0.92
N PRO A 176 -15.25 20.40 -0.44
CA PRO A 176 -15.25 21.70 -1.11
C PRO A 176 -15.00 21.55 -2.61
N GLN A 177 -15.95 22.04 -3.41
CA GLN A 177 -15.76 22.19 -4.84
C GLN A 177 -14.60 23.15 -5.05
N ASN A 178 -13.47 22.64 -5.54
CA ASN A 178 -12.24 23.38 -5.74
C ASN A 178 -12.52 24.75 -6.38
N ASN A 179 -12.43 25.81 -5.59
CA ASN A 179 -12.35 27.17 -6.09
C ASN A 179 -11.25 27.91 -5.33
N THR A 180 -10.07 27.31 -5.29
CA THR A 180 -8.85 28.03 -4.93
C THR A 180 -7.69 27.38 -5.66
N ASN A 181 -7.16 28.07 -6.66
CA ASN A 181 -5.88 27.71 -7.26
C ASN A 181 -4.84 27.65 -6.14
N LEU A 182 -4.06 26.57 -6.09
CA LEU A 182 -2.88 26.40 -5.23
C LEU A 182 -1.71 27.36 -5.59
N THR A 183 -1.96 28.47 -6.28
CA THR A 183 -0.95 29.48 -6.64
C THR A 183 -0.70 30.54 -5.57
N GLU A 184 -1.45 30.57 -4.47
CA GLU A 184 -1.30 31.60 -3.41
C GLU A 184 -0.44 31.13 -2.22
N TRP A 185 0.66 30.41 -2.49
CA TRP A 185 1.72 30.15 -1.50
C TRP A 185 3.08 30.71 -1.96
N ASN A 186 3.06 31.92 -2.51
CA ASN A 186 4.25 32.76 -2.66
C ASN A 186 3.88 34.17 -2.20
N ASP A 187 3.99 34.42 -0.89
CA ASP A 187 4.26 35.74 -0.30
C ASP A 187 5.13 35.55 0.95
#